data_AF-V7H7J7-F1
#
_entry.id   AF-V7H7J7-F1
#
_cell.length_a   1.000
_cell.length_b   1.000
_cell.length_c   1.000
_cell.angle_alpha   90.00
_cell.angle_beta   90.00
_cell.angle_gamma   90.00
#
_symmetry.space_group_name_H-M   'P 1'
#
loop_
_entity.id
_entity.type
_entity.pdbx_description
1 polymer ?
#
loop_
_entity_poly.entity_id
_entity_poly.type
_entity_poly.pdbx_seq_one_letter_code
_entity_poly.pdbx_strand_id
1 'polypeptide(L)'
;MADDSELRRRKALTFEQAEGMEDLPRQLLPEEMPKKLRARLLHTLVRFVEAEMRDTSLTQGLGPHWTSVLRRFYIEHLGRISSKFESNKIRQMDVFETIFTDLSPKQIFGVIQALVRLDGSSSFGAAIAHVLESERSAYRLLEGDTLVPVGSSQEAETIVQALRVSKSSGLAGAHTHLKEAASHLSNGNFADSIREGIHAVESTVRSLTGKDKLSDALEELAKRRPIHGSFKRGIMQLYGFGSDEPGIRHPLLESGDAAVTEEDAMLVLGICASLVTFFSRSFEKPK
;
A
#
# COMPACT_ATOMS: atom_id res chain seq x y z
N MET A 1 20.92 -34.90 18.75
CA MET A 1 19.81 -34.28 18.00
C MET A 1 20.27 -32.89 17.65
N ALA A 2 20.64 -32.64 16.39
CA ALA A 2 20.87 -31.28 15.93
C ALA A 2 19.58 -30.51 16.23
N ASP A 3 19.72 -29.43 16.98
CA ASP A 3 18.63 -28.62 17.48
C ASP A 3 17.65 -28.30 16.35
N ASP A 4 16.41 -28.79 16.46
CA ASP A 4 15.34 -28.57 15.47
C ASP A 4 15.12 -27.06 15.24
N SER A 5 15.53 -26.21 16.19
CA SER A 5 15.56 -24.76 16.05
C SER A 5 16.56 -24.26 14.99
N GLU A 6 17.77 -24.81 14.93
CA GLU A 6 18.82 -24.39 13.98
C GLU A 6 18.50 -24.88 12.57
N LEU A 7 17.94 -26.09 12.42
CA LEU A 7 17.49 -26.58 11.12
C LEU A 7 16.33 -25.73 10.57
N ARG A 8 15.38 -25.32 11.43
CA ARG A 8 14.30 -24.39 11.05
C ARG A 8 14.84 -23.02 10.67
N ARG A 9 15.80 -22.48 11.43
CA ARG A 9 16.48 -21.22 11.12
C ARG A 9 17.15 -21.28 9.75
N ARG A 10 17.94 -22.33 9.47
CA ARG A 10 18.63 -22.51 8.18
C ARG A 10 17.68 -22.69 6.99
N LYS A 11 16.51 -23.30 7.18
CA LYS A 11 15.47 -23.37 6.12
C LYS A 11 14.86 -22.02 5.76
N ALA A 12 14.94 -21.04 6.65
CA ALA A 12 14.39 -19.70 6.45
C ALA A 12 15.41 -18.68 5.89
N LEU A 13 16.68 -19.09 5.74
CA LEU A 13 17.79 -18.25 5.31
C LEU A 13 18.43 -18.82 4.05
N THR A 14 19.11 -17.96 3.28
CA THR A 14 20.07 -18.46 2.27
C THR A 14 21.27 -19.09 2.96
N PHE A 15 22.09 -19.82 2.20
CA PHE A 15 23.32 -20.39 2.72
C PHE A 15 24.25 -19.27 3.23
N GLU A 16 24.42 -18.22 2.43
CA GLU A 16 25.26 -17.06 2.73
C GLU A 16 24.80 -16.34 4.01
N GLN A 17 23.49 -16.19 4.21
CA GLN A 17 22.91 -15.61 5.44
C GLN A 17 23.11 -16.51 6.66
N ALA A 18 22.96 -17.83 6.49
CA ALA A 18 23.16 -18.78 7.58
C ALA A 18 24.62 -18.82 8.05
N GLU A 19 25.56 -18.60 7.13
CA GLU A 19 27.00 -18.52 7.39
C GLU A 19 27.48 -17.10 7.76
N GLY A 20 26.58 -16.11 7.85
CA GLY A 20 26.90 -14.74 8.23
C GLY A 20 27.68 -13.93 7.19
N MET A 21 27.67 -14.37 5.93
CA MET A 21 28.28 -13.67 4.79
C MET A 21 27.37 -12.59 4.21
N GLU A 22 26.06 -12.71 4.44
CA GLU A 22 25.05 -11.71 4.09
C GLU A 22 24.20 -11.35 5.31
N ASP A 23 23.67 -10.13 5.30
CA ASP A 23 22.74 -9.67 6.33
C ASP A 23 21.50 -10.56 6.39
N LEU A 24 21.03 -10.81 7.61
CA LEU A 24 19.77 -11.48 7.82
C LEU A 24 18.65 -10.70 7.12
N PRO A 25 17.67 -11.39 6.52
CA PRO A 25 16.64 -10.71 5.79
C PRO A 25 15.83 -9.83 6.75
N ARG A 26 15.56 -8.60 6.32
CA ARG A 26 14.80 -7.59 7.05
C ARG A 26 13.76 -6.93 6.14
N GLN A 27 12.85 -6.17 6.74
CA GLN A 27 12.00 -5.26 5.98
C GLN A 27 12.88 -4.21 5.30
N LEU A 28 12.65 -4.00 4.00
CA LEU A 28 13.34 -2.97 3.22
C LEU A 28 12.82 -1.59 3.60
N LEU A 29 13.68 -0.59 3.49
CA LEU A 29 13.30 0.82 3.60
C LEU A 29 12.63 1.30 2.30
N PRO A 30 11.81 2.37 2.34
CA PRO A 30 11.14 2.91 1.14
C PRO A 30 12.09 3.21 -0.03
N GLU A 31 13.31 3.63 0.27
CA GLU A 31 14.34 3.96 -0.73
C GLU A 31 15.20 2.76 -1.15
N GLU A 32 14.90 1.55 -0.66
CA GLU A 32 15.68 0.36 -0.98
C GLU A 32 14.97 -0.51 -2.03
N MET A 33 15.71 -0.88 -3.08
CA MET A 33 15.25 -1.87 -4.05
C MET A 33 16.43 -2.72 -4.52
N PRO A 34 16.77 -3.80 -3.79
CA PRO A 34 17.85 -4.71 -4.16
C PRO A 34 17.69 -5.27 -5.58
N LYS A 35 18.81 -5.63 -6.22
CA LYS A 35 18.83 -6.20 -7.59
C LYS A 35 17.86 -7.37 -7.75
N LYS A 36 17.74 -8.22 -6.73
CA LYS A 36 16.81 -9.35 -6.70
C LYS A 36 15.35 -8.91 -6.82
N LEU A 37 14.93 -7.88 -6.07
CA LEU A 37 13.58 -7.32 -6.16
C LEU A 37 13.31 -6.73 -7.55
N ARG A 38 14.25 -5.94 -8.09
CA ARG A 38 14.16 -5.39 -9.47
C ARG A 38 13.95 -6.51 -10.50
N ALA A 39 14.80 -7.54 -10.46
CA ALA A 39 14.75 -8.66 -11.37
C ALA A 39 13.43 -9.46 -11.27
N ARG A 40 12.94 -9.71 -10.05
CA ARG A 40 11.68 -10.46 -9.86
C ARG A 40 10.45 -9.69 -10.32
N LEU A 41 10.41 -8.38 -10.11
CA LEU A 41 9.33 -7.52 -10.61
C LEU A 41 9.30 -7.50 -12.14
N LEU A 42 10.44 -7.28 -12.78
CA LEU A 42 10.56 -7.31 -14.24
C LEU A 42 10.20 -8.70 -14.80
N HIS A 43 10.74 -9.77 -14.22
CA HIS A 43 10.44 -11.14 -14.62
C HIS A 43 8.93 -11.43 -14.52
N THR A 44 8.23 -10.86 -13.54
CA THR A 44 6.79 -11.02 -13.41
C THR A 44 6.07 -10.42 -14.63
N LEU A 45 6.40 -9.20 -15.06
CA LEU A 45 5.85 -8.62 -16.29
C LEU A 45 6.13 -9.51 -17.51
N VAL A 46 7.40 -9.91 -17.70
CA VAL A 46 7.83 -10.77 -18.82
C VAL A 46 6.99 -12.05 -18.88
N ARG A 47 6.82 -12.72 -17.73
CA ARG A 47 6.08 -13.97 -17.64
C ARG A 47 4.62 -13.83 -18.07
N PHE A 48 3.97 -12.72 -17.73
CA PHE A 48 2.58 -12.46 -18.12
C PHE A 48 2.45 -12.15 -19.62
N VAL A 49 3.38 -11.37 -20.18
CA VAL A 49 3.45 -11.14 -21.63
C VAL A 49 3.63 -12.47 -22.37
N GLU A 50 4.58 -13.30 -21.92
CA GLU A 50 4.83 -14.61 -22.53
C GLU A 50 3.68 -15.59 -22.37
N ALA A 51 2.90 -15.50 -21.28
CA ALA A 51 1.70 -16.30 -21.10
C ALA A 51 0.66 -15.96 -22.17
N GLU A 52 0.36 -14.67 -22.39
CA GLU A 52 -0.57 -14.27 -23.45
C GLU A 52 -0.05 -14.66 -24.85
N MET A 53 1.26 -14.52 -25.10
CA MET A 53 1.86 -14.95 -26.37
C MET A 53 1.66 -16.45 -26.61
N ARG A 54 1.81 -17.30 -25.59
CA ARG A 54 1.56 -18.74 -25.71
C ARG A 54 0.08 -19.01 -25.99
N ASP A 55 -0.82 -18.36 -25.27
CA ASP A 55 -2.27 -18.54 -25.44
C ASP A 55 -2.75 -18.08 -26.83
N THR A 56 -2.06 -17.12 -27.44
CA THR A 56 -2.34 -16.59 -28.78
C THR A 56 -1.47 -17.17 -29.88
N SER A 57 -0.62 -18.18 -29.57
CA SER A 57 0.31 -18.82 -30.51
C SER A 57 1.24 -17.84 -31.25
N LEU A 58 1.63 -16.74 -30.58
CA LEU A 58 2.51 -15.73 -31.12
C LEU A 58 3.98 -16.06 -30.88
N THR A 59 4.79 -15.98 -31.92
CA THR A 59 6.27 -16.08 -31.85
C THR A 59 6.95 -14.72 -31.75
N GLN A 60 6.24 -13.65 -32.09
CA GLN A 60 6.66 -12.26 -32.00
C GLN A 60 5.49 -11.39 -31.51
N GLY A 61 5.80 -10.21 -30.97
CA GLY A 61 4.79 -9.30 -30.43
C GLY A 61 4.58 -9.45 -28.93
N LEU A 62 3.54 -8.80 -28.38
CA LEU A 62 3.21 -8.85 -26.94
C LEU A 62 1.94 -9.65 -26.63
N GLY A 63 1.12 -9.99 -27.62
CA GLY A 63 -0.29 -10.33 -27.41
C GLY A 63 -1.20 -9.07 -27.42
N PRO A 64 -2.49 -9.21 -27.74
CA PRO A 64 -3.41 -8.07 -27.88
C PRO A 64 -3.60 -7.26 -26.59
N HIS A 65 -3.74 -7.93 -25.44
CA HIS A 65 -3.91 -7.28 -24.15
C HIS A 65 -2.64 -6.51 -23.76
N TRP A 66 -1.48 -7.16 -23.72
CA TRP A 66 -0.22 -6.49 -23.36
C TRP A 66 0.22 -5.45 -24.38
N THR A 67 -0.14 -5.59 -25.67
CA THR A 67 0.03 -4.51 -26.66
C THR A 67 -0.77 -3.28 -26.26
N SER A 68 -2.01 -3.45 -25.81
CA SER A 68 -2.86 -2.35 -25.35
C SER A 68 -2.30 -1.70 -24.08
N VAL A 69 -1.99 -2.52 -23.06
CA VAL A 69 -1.46 -2.06 -21.76
C VAL A 69 -0.16 -1.29 -21.96
N LEU A 70 0.82 -1.86 -22.67
CA LEU A 70 2.13 -1.22 -22.85
C LEU A 70 2.06 0.02 -23.76
N ARG A 71 1.15 0.04 -24.74
CA ARG A 71 0.91 1.25 -25.54
C ARG A 71 0.33 2.38 -24.69
N ARG A 72 -0.65 2.08 -23.83
CA ARG A 72 -1.21 3.07 -22.90
C ARG A 72 -0.16 3.56 -21.91
N PHE A 73 0.63 2.66 -21.32
CA PHE A 73 1.75 3.01 -20.46
C PHE A 73 2.75 3.96 -21.16
N TYR A 74 3.11 3.65 -22.40
CA TYR A 74 4.03 4.45 -23.20
C TYR A 74 3.53 5.89 -23.44
N ILE A 75 2.22 6.08 -23.56
CA ILE A 75 1.60 7.39 -23.80
C ILE A 75 1.31 8.10 -22.46
N GLU A 76 0.57 7.44 -21.58
CA GLU A 76 0.00 8.02 -20.35
C GLU A 76 1.06 8.19 -19.25
N HIS A 77 2.04 7.29 -19.15
CA HIS A 77 3.05 7.33 -18.10
C HIS A 77 4.40 7.87 -18.60
N LEU A 78 4.85 7.47 -19.79
CA LEU A 78 6.12 7.96 -20.35
C LEU A 78 5.97 9.25 -21.17
N GLY A 79 4.75 9.69 -21.48
CA GLY A 79 4.50 10.91 -22.25
C GLY A 79 4.97 10.85 -23.70
N ARG A 80 5.13 9.64 -24.27
CA ARG A 80 5.72 9.45 -25.60
C ARG A 80 4.64 9.35 -26.70
N ILE A 81 5.02 9.74 -27.91
CA ILE A 81 4.12 9.77 -29.07
C ILE A 81 3.76 8.35 -29.52
N SER A 82 2.46 8.05 -29.65
CA SER A 82 1.94 6.72 -29.97
C SER A 82 2.49 6.11 -31.26
N SER A 83 2.80 6.92 -32.28
CA SER A 83 3.37 6.47 -33.55
C SER A 83 4.79 5.89 -33.43
N LYS A 84 5.46 6.11 -32.30
CA LYS A 84 6.79 5.55 -31.99
C LYS A 84 6.70 4.28 -31.14
N PHE A 85 5.49 3.83 -30.77
CA PHE A 85 5.31 2.60 -30.02
C PHE A 85 5.56 1.38 -30.91
N GLU A 86 6.41 0.47 -30.45
CA GLU A 86 6.73 -0.78 -31.13
C GLU A 86 6.27 -1.97 -30.30
N SER A 87 5.38 -2.81 -30.84
CA SER A 87 4.87 -3.98 -30.12
C SER A 87 5.81 -5.18 -30.12
N ASN A 88 7.05 -5.05 -30.58
CA ASN A 88 8.01 -6.17 -30.56
C ASN A 88 8.44 -6.48 -29.13
N LYS A 89 8.30 -7.75 -28.70
CA LYS A 89 8.68 -8.21 -27.36
C LYS A 89 10.09 -7.79 -26.96
N ILE A 90 11.10 -8.14 -27.77
CA ILE A 90 12.51 -7.93 -27.43
C ILE A 90 12.76 -6.44 -27.16
N ARG A 91 12.32 -5.58 -28.09
CA ARG A 91 12.45 -4.12 -27.92
C ARG A 91 11.76 -3.60 -26.67
N GLN A 92 10.58 -4.13 -26.35
CA GLN A 92 9.86 -3.73 -25.14
C GLN A 92 10.57 -4.21 -23.87
N MET A 93 11.13 -5.42 -23.88
CA MET A 93 11.90 -5.91 -22.74
C MET A 93 13.18 -5.10 -22.55
N ASP A 94 13.89 -4.70 -23.62
CA ASP A 94 15.05 -3.82 -23.52
C ASP A 94 14.69 -2.46 -22.88
N VAL A 95 13.52 -1.90 -23.23
CA VAL A 95 13.00 -0.67 -22.62
C VAL A 95 12.77 -0.88 -21.12
N PHE A 96 12.14 -1.98 -20.73
CA PHE A 96 11.88 -2.25 -19.32
C PHE A 96 13.16 -2.62 -18.54
N GLU A 97 14.12 -3.31 -19.15
CA GLU A 97 15.44 -3.55 -18.56
C GLU A 97 16.14 -2.22 -18.25
N THR A 98 16.09 -1.27 -19.18
CA THR A 98 16.62 0.08 -18.98
C THR A 98 15.90 0.79 -17.83
N ILE A 99 14.56 0.79 -17.83
CA ILE A 99 13.74 1.38 -16.75
C ILE A 99 14.11 0.78 -15.38
N PHE A 100 14.20 -0.55 -15.29
CA PHE A 100 14.49 -1.23 -14.03
C PHE A 100 15.96 -1.18 -13.62
N THR A 101 16.87 -0.75 -14.51
CA THR A 101 18.29 -0.55 -14.19
C THR A 101 18.56 0.88 -13.78
N ASP A 102 18.05 1.85 -14.55
CA ASP A 102 18.49 3.24 -14.48
C ASP A 102 17.63 4.12 -13.56
N LEU A 103 16.36 3.74 -13.32
CA LEU A 103 15.47 4.55 -12.49
C LEU A 103 15.69 4.32 -10.99
N SER A 104 15.30 5.33 -10.21
CA SER A 104 15.27 5.24 -8.75
C SER A 104 14.20 4.26 -8.27
N PRO A 105 14.33 3.70 -7.05
CA PRO A 105 13.31 2.82 -6.45
C PRO A 105 11.89 3.38 -6.51
N LYS A 106 11.70 4.64 -6.08
CA LYS A 106 10.39 5.32 -6.13
C LYS A 106 9.80 5.39 -7.54
N GLN A 107 10.64 5.70 -8.54
CA GLN A 107 10.20 5.72 -9.93
C GLN A 107 9.79 4.33 -10.43
N ILE A 108 10.51 3.27 -10.06
CA ILE A 108 10.16 1.89 -10.42
C ILE A 108 8.84 1.46 -9.76
N PHE A 109 8.60 1.82 -8.49
CA PHE A 109 7.31 1.58 -7.86
C PHE A 109 6.18 2.34 -8.59
N GLY A 110 6.42 3.58 -9.02
CA GLY A 110 5.50 4.32 -9.87
C GLY A 110 5.16 3.60 -11.18
N VAL A 111 6.17 3.03 -11.85
CA VAL A 111 6.00 2.21 -13.05
C VAL A 111 5.16 0.96 -12.75
N ILE A 112 5.45 0.24 -11.66
CA ILE A 112 4.70 -0.95 -11.26
C ILE A 112 3.23 -0.62 -10.99
N GLN A 113 2.95 0.42 -10.22
CA GLN A 113 1.57 0.84 -9.95
C GLN A 113 0.83 1.21 -11.24
N ALA A 114 1.48 1.94 -12.15
CA ALA A 114 0.90 2.28 -13.45
C ALA A 114 0.57 1.02 -14.27
N LEU A 115 1.49 0.07 -14.35
CA LEU A 115 1.27 -1.20 -15.07
C LEU A 115 0.12 -2.00 -14.47
N VAL A 116 0.06 -2.14 -13.13
CA VAL A 116 -1.02 -2.86 -12.46
C VAL A 116 -2.39 -2.21 -12.73
N ARG A 117 -2.48 -0.87 -12.65
CA ARG A 117 -3.71 -0.13 -12.96
C ARG A 117 -4.13 -0.25 -14.42
N LEU A 118 -3.17 -0.24 -15.34
CA LEU A 118 -3.44 -0.33 -16.78
C LEU A 118 -3.83 -1.74 -17.21
N ASP A 119 -3.23 -2.77 -16.60
CA ASP A 119 -3.58 -4.17 -16.79
C ASP A 119 -4.98 -4.48 -16.25
N GLY A 120 -5.28 -4.02 -15.02
CA GLY A 120 -6.59 -4.16 -14.39
C GLY A 120 -6.99 -5.60 -14.04
N SER A 121 -6.15 -6.60 -14.31
CA SER A 121 -6.43 -7.99 -13.95
C SER A 121 -6.03 -8.26 -12.49
N SER A 122 -6.86 -9.04 -11.79
CA SER A 122 -6.53 -9.48 -10.43
C SER A 122 -5.29 -10.37 -10.38
N SER A 123 -5.02 -11.10 -11.46
CA SER A 123 -3.90 -12.05 -11.54
C SER A 123 -2.52 -11.38 -11.56
N PHE A 124 -2.36 -10.31 -12.34
CA PHE A 124 -1.10 -9.58 -12.40
C PHE A 124 -0.85 -8.82 -11.10
N GLY A 125 -1.86 -8.12 -10.59
CA GLY A 125 -1.79 -7.45 -9.29
C GLY A 125 -1.41 -8.41 -8.16
N ALA A 126 -2.04 -9.59 -8.08
CA ALA A 126 -1.71 -10.60 -7.08
C ALA A 126 -0.27 -11.13 -7.20
N ALA A 127 0.24 -11.30 -8.43
CA ALA A 127 1.62 -11.72 -8.65
C ALA A 127 2.63 -10.64 -8.21
N ILE A 128 2.34 -9.36 -8.49
CA ILE A 128 3.14 -8.24 -8.01
C ILE A 128 3.11 -8.17 -6.48
N ALA A 129 1.93 -8.26 -5.86
CA ALA A 129 1.78 -8.26 -4.40
C ALA A 129 2.64 -9.37 -3.75
N HIS A 130 2.61 -10.57 -4.32
CA HIS A 130 3.42 -11.69 -3.84
C HIS A 130 4.92 -11.43 -3.92
N VAL A 131 5.41 -10.79 -5.00
CA VAL A 131 6.83 -10.42 -5.11
C VAL A 131 7.21 -9.40 -4.04
N LEU A 132 6.39 -8.36 -3.83
CA LEU A 132 6.65 -7.33 -2.83
C LEU A 132 6.69 -7.91 -1.41
N GLU A 133 5.78 -8.81 -1.07
CA GLU A 133 5.74 -9.48 0.23
C GLU A 133 6.94 -10.42 0.42
N SER A 134 7.22 -11.29 -0.56
CA SER A 134 8.30 -12.28 -0.45
C SER A 134 9.70 -11.65 -0.42
N GLU A 135 9.87 -10.49 -1.03
CA GLU A 135 11.11 -9.70 -0.99
C GLU A 135 11.10 -8.64 0.12
N ARG A 136 10.08 -8.63 0.99
CA ARG A 136 9.98 -7.73 2.16
C ARG A 136 10.09 -6.25 1.79
N SER A 137 9.51 -5.87 0.66
CA SER A 137 9.44 -4.50 0.17
C SER A 137 8.81 -3.57 1.21
N ALA A 138 9.24 -2.31 1.26
CA ALA A 138 8.59 -1.24 2.02
C ALA A 138 7.16 -0.94 1.54
N TYR A 139 6.75 -1.44 0.39
CA TYR A 139 5.43 -1.16 -0.20
C TYR A 139 4.55 -2.40 -0.24
N ARG A 140 3.24 -2.20 -0.12
CA ARG A 140 2.21 -3.24 -0.29
C ARG A 140 1.17 -2.79 -1.27
N LEU A 141 0.68 -3.74 -2.08
CA LEU A 141 -0.37 -3.49 -3.04
C LEU A 141 -1.73 -3.67 -2.33
N LEU A 142 -2.36 -2.55 -1.96
CA LEU A 142 -3.69 -2.54 -1.37
C LEU A 142 -4.76 -2.57 -2.47
N GLU A 143 -5.81 -3.35 -2.22
CA GLU A 143 -6.94 -3.58 -3.13
C GLU A 143 -6.57 -4.01 -4.56
N GLY A 144 -5.34 -4.48 -4.75
CA GLY A 144 -4.85 -5.01 -6.02
C GLY A 144 -4.34 -3.96 -7.00
N ASP A 145 -4.31 -2.66 -6.67
CA ASP A 145 -3.92 -1.62 -7.64
C ASP A 145 -3.13 -0.42 -7.09
N THR A 146 -2.98 -0.30 -5.76
CA THR A 146 -2.39 0.89 -5.13
C THR A 146 -1.26 0.49 -4.19
N LEU A 147 -0.04 0.96 -4.48
CA LEU A 147 1.14 0.70 -3.68
C LEU A 147 1.23 1.70 -2.53
N VAL A 148 1.19 1.21 -1.30
CA VAL A 148 1.23 2.03 -0.09
C VAL A 148 2.48 1.67 0.72
N PRO A 149 3.26 2.65 1.21
CA PRO A 149 4.38 2.38 2.09
C PRO A 149 3.88 1.83 3.44
N VAL A 150 4.62 0.87 3.98
CA VAL A 150 4.34 0.20 5.26
C VAL A 150 5.65 -0.01 6.02
N GLY A 151 5.61 0.21 7.33
CA GLY A 151 6.75 0.06 8.22
C GLY A 151 6.95 -1.38 8.69
N SER A 152 5.92 -2.22 8.57
CA SER A 152 6.00 -3.65 8.90
C SER A 152 4.95 -4.48 8.18
N SER A 153 5.10 -5.81 8.20
CA SER A 153 4.06 -6.74 7.75
C SER A 153 2.79 -6.65 8.60
N GLN A 154 2.93 -6.43 9.92
CA GLN A 154 1.78 -6.32 10.83
C GLN A 154 0.97 -5.06 10.55
N GLU A 155 1.64 -3.95 10.23
CA GLU A 155 0.97 -2.71 9.82
C GLU A 155 0.19 -2.90 8.51
N ALA A 156 0.80 -3.54 7.51
CA ALA A 156 0.13 -3.88 6.27
C ALA A 156 -1.13 -4.73 6.49
N GLU A 157 -1.00 -5.80 7.28
CA GLU A 157 -2.13 -6.67 7.66
C GLU A 157 -3.24 -5.89 8.38
N THR A 158 -2.86 -4.94 9.24
CA THR A 158 -3.79 -4.08 9.97
C THR A 158 -4.60 -3.21 9.01
N ILE A 159 -3.95 -2.59 8.01
CA ILE A 159 -4.63 -1.75 7.01
C ILE A 159 -5.57 -2.60 6.14
N VAL A 160 -5.10 -3.74 5.63
CA VAL A 160 -5.92 -4.67 4.84
C VAL A 160 -7.13 -5.16 5.64
N GLN A 161 -6.93 -5.49 6.91
CA GLN A 161 -7.99 -5.94 7.80
C GLN A 161 -9.03 -4.83 8.05
N ALA A 162 -8.59 -3.58 8.20
CA ALA A 162 -9.49 -2.44 8.39
C ALA A 162 -10.33 -2.16 7.14
N LEU A 163 -9.73 -2.22 5.94
CA LEU A 163 -10.44 -2.12 4.66
C LEU A 163 -11.49 -3.23 4.50
N ARG A 164 -11.12 -4.46 4.86
CA ARG A 164 -12.04 -5.62 4.82
C ARG A 164 -13.21 -5.45 5.79
N VAL A 165 -12.93 -5.08 7.04
CA VAL A 165 -13.96 -4.92 8.09
C VAL A 165 -14.89 -3.76 7.78
N SER A 166 -14.35 -2.61 7.42
CA SER A 166 -15.17 -1.45 7.07
C SER A 166 -16.13 -1.76 5.92
N LYS A 167 -15.68 -2.52 4.92
CA LYS A 167 -16.53 -3.02 3.84
C LYS A 167 -17.59 -4.01 4.32
N SER A 168 -17.21 -5.04 5.09
CA SER A 168 -18.16 -6.09 5.54
C SER A 168 -19.19 -5.58 6.55
N SER A 169 -18.84 -4.57 7.34
CA SER A 169 -19.69 -4.01 8.40
C SER A 169 -20.52 -2.81 7.93
N GLY A 170 -20.55 -2.52 6.62
CA GLY A 170 -21.36 -1.45 6.04
C GLY A 170 -20.87 -0.03 6.36
N LEU A 171 -19.60 0.13 6.75
CA LEU A 171 -18.98 1.41 7.11
C LEU A 171 -18.37 2.08 5.87
N ALA A 172 -19.21 2.39 4.87
CA ALA A 172 -18.75 2.90 3.57
C ALA A 172 -17.87 4.15 3.68
N GLY A 173 -18.24 5.12 4.53
CA GLY A 173 -17.44 6.33 4.73
C GLY A 173 -16.05 6.02 5.31
N ALA A 174 -15.97 5.13 6.30
CA ALA A 174 -14.68 4.71 6.86
C ALA A 174 -13.81 3.99 5.82
N HIS A 175 -14.44 3.16 4.99
CA HIS A 175 -13.74 2.45 3.91
C HIS A 175 -13.15 3.43 2.89
N THR A 176 -13.93 4.40 2.42
CA THR A 176 -13.47 5.44 1.48
C THR A 176 -12.31 6.23 2.04
N HIS A 177 -12.44 6.74 3.27
CA HIS A 177 -11.39 7.54 3.90
C HIS A 177 -10.10 6.74 4.16
N LEU A 178 -10.19 5.45 4.51
CA LEU A 178 -8.99 4.60 4.61
C LEU A 178 -8.28 4.43 3.25
N LYS A 179 -9.04 4.28 2.16
CA LYS A 179 -8.47 4.20 0.81
C LYS A 179 -7.82 5.51 0.39
N GLU A 180 -8.48 6.62 0.65
CA GLU A 180 -7.95 7.96 0.34
C GLU A 180 -6.68 8.24 1.17
N ALA A 181 -6.68 7.88 2.46
CA ALA A 181 -5.51 8.01 3.31
C ALA A 181 -4.30 7.23 2.76
N ALA A 182 -4.52 5.97 2.37
CA ALA A 182 -3.52 5.13 1.70
C ALA A 182 -3.02 5.75 0.39
N SER A 183 -3.93 6.27 -0.44
CA SER A 183 -3.59 6.93 -1.71
C SER A 183 -2.74 8.18 -1.49
N HIS A 184 -3.15 9.06 -0.57
CA HIS A 184 -2.41 10.27 -0.22
C HIS A 184 -1.01 9.97 0.30
N LEU A 185 -0.88 8.97 1.17
CA LEU A 185 0.42 8.52 1.68
C LEU A 185 1.35 8.12 0.53
N SER A 186 0.83 7.35 -0.41
CA SER A 186 1.57 6.87 -1.59
C SER A 186 2.01 7.99 -2.53
N ASN A 187 1.25 9.09 -2.57
CA ASN A 187 1.52 10.25 -3.41
C ASN A 187 2.42 11.30 -2.74
N GLY A 188 2.85 11.07 -1.49
CA GLY A 188 3.63 12.05 -0.72
C GLY A 188 2.80 13.15 -0.06
N ASN A 189 1.47 13.04 -0.09
CA ASN A 189 0.56 14.00 0.54
C ASN A 189 0.32 13.61 2.01
N PHE A 190 1.37 13.66 2.84
CA PHE A 190 1.35 13.10 4.21
C PHE A 190 0.28 13.73 5.11
N ALA A 191 0.12 15.06 5.04
CA ALA A 191 -0.92 15.79 5.77
C ALA A 191 -2.33 15.32 5.40
N ASP A 192 -2.60 15.14 4.10
CA ASP A 192 -3.89 14.62 3.63
C ASP A 192 -4.12 13.17 4.08
N SER A 193 -3.06 12.35 4.10
CA SER A 193 -3.16 10.97 4.59
C SER A 193 -3.59 10.91 6.04
N ILE A 194 -2.97 11.71 6.91
CA ILE A 194 -3.32 11.84 8.32
C ILE A 194 -4.77 12.30 8.48
N ARG A 195 -5.16 13.34 7.73
CA ARG A 195 -6.52 13.89 7.75
C ARG A 195 -7.56 12.83 7.37
N GLU A 196 -7.35 12.11 6.28
CA GLU A 196 -8.27 11.05 5.84
C GLU A 196 -8.28 9.85 6.80
N GLY A 197 -7.14 9.48 7.38
CA GLY A 197 -7.08 8.45 8.42
C GLY A 197 -7.96 8.80 9.63
N ILE A 198 -7.94 10.07 10.06
CA ILE A 198 -8.80 10.57 11.14
C ILE A 198 -10.28 10.56 10.72
N HIS A 199 -10.60 11.03 9.51
CA HIS A 199 -11.97 11.00 8.99
C HIS A 199 -12.53 9.56 8.93
N ALA A 200 -11.69 8.55 8.68
CA ALA A 200 -12.12 7.17 8.74
C ALA A 200 -12.61 6.74 10.14
N VAL A 201 -11.90 7.16 11.18
CA VAL A 201 -12.28 6.90 12.58
C VAL A 201 -13.58 7.65 12.91
N GLU A 202 -13.67 8.93 12.54
CA GLU A 202 -14.87 9.75 12.75
C GLU A 202 -16.09 9.15 12.05
N SER A 203 -15.94 8.76 10.77
CA SER A 203 -17.01 8.10 10.04
C SER A 203 -17.43 6.80 10.71
N THR A 204 -16.48 6.03 11.25
CA THR A 204 -16.79 4.79 11.97
C THR A 204 -17.65 5.06 13.20
N VAL A 205 -17.20 5.93 14.11
CA VAL A 205 -17.92 6.19 15.37
C VAL A 205 -19.25 6.91 15.11
N ARG A 206 -19.34 7.77 14.10
CA ARG A 206 -20.58 8.42 13.66
C ARG A 206 -21.59 7.40 13.15
N SER A 207 -21.17 6.46 12.30
CA SER A 207 -22.06 5.38 11.83
C SER A 207 -22.59 4.50 12.98
N LEU A 208 -21.81 4.32 14.04
CA LEU A 208 -22.19 3.53 15.22
C LEU A 208 -23.11 4.29 16.19
N THR A 209 -23.00 5.62 16.28
CA THR A 209 -23.62 6.42 17.35
C THR A 209 -24.63 7.47 16.86
N GLY A 210 -24.53 7.91 15.60
CA GLY A 210 -25.27 9.06 15.07
C GLY A 210 -24.77 10.42 15.57
N LYS A 211 -23.58 10.49 16.20
CA LYS A 211 -22.99 11.73 16.71
C LYS A 211 -21.97 12.31 15.73
N ASP A 212 -21.99 13.63 15.56
CA ASP A 212 -21.09 14.33 14.64
C ASP A 212 -19.70 14.59 15.23
N LYS A 213 -19.62 14.87 16.54
CA LYS A 213 -18.36 15.12 17.22
C LYS A 213 -17.76 13.81 17.75
N LEU A 214 -16.47 13.58 17.51
CA LEU A 214 -15.74 12.43 18.03
C LEU A 214 -15.84 12.32 19.56
N SER A 215 -15.76 13.43 20.28
CA SER A 215 -15.91 13.46 21.75
C SER A 215 -17.24 12.87 22.22
N ASP A 216 -18.32 13.29 21.57
CA ASP A 216 -19.70 12.93 21.91
C ASP A 216 -19.97 11.48 21.50
N ALA A 217 -19.41 11.05 20.37
CA ALA A 217 -19.48 9.67 19.91
C ALA A 217 -18.78 8.73 20.90
N LEU A 218 -17.59 9.08 21.40
CA LEU A 218 -16.87 8.28 22.39
C LEU A 218 -17.62 8.17 23.72
N GLU A 219 -18.34 9.23 24.13
CA GLU A 219 -19.22 9.18 25.32
C GLU A 219 -20.40 8.25 25.11
N GLU A 220 -21.01 8.29 23.94
CA GLU A 220 -22.13 7.43 23.59
C GLU A 220 -21.70 5.95 23.53
N LEU A 221 -20.52 5.66 22.96
CA LEU A 221 -19.96 4.30 22.97
C LEU A 221 -19.63 3.82 24.39
N ALA A 222 -19.10 4.69 25.24
CA ALA A 222 -18.76 4.34 26.64
C ALA A 222 -19.98 3.93 27.48
N LYS A 223 -21.20 4.38 27.13
CA LYS A 223 -22.46 3.93 27.75
C LYS A 223 -22.81 2.49 27.37
N ARG A 224 -22.39 2.02 26.20
CA ARG A 224 -22.68 0.66 25.70
C ARG A 224 -21.68 -0.37 26.21
N ARG A 225 -20.40 0.02 26.26
CA ARG A 225 -19.31 -0.80 26.79
C ARG A 225 -18.31 0.13 27.48
N PRO A 226 -17.86 -0.17 28.71
CA PRO A 226 -16.88 0.67 29.39
C PRO A 226 -15.62 0.89 28.54
N ILE A 227 -15.31 2.16 28.30
CA ILE A 227 -14.06 2.60 27.67
C ILE A 227 -13.25 3.34 28.73
N HIS A 228 -12.03 2.89 28.99
CA HIS A 228 -11.19 3.50 30.01
C HIS A 228 -10.91 4.99 29.69
N GLY A 229 -11.02 5.87 30.69
CA GLY A 229 -10.90 7.31 30.49
C GLY A 229 -9.57 7.75 29.86
N SER A 230 -8.46 7.10 30.21
CA SER A 230 -7.16 7.37 29.57
C SER A 230 -7.13 6.98 28.10
N PHE A 231 -7.82 5.91 27.71
CA PHE A 231 -7.91 5.51 26.30
C PHE A 231 -8.72 6.53 25.50
N LYS A 232 -9.87 6.99 26.03
CA LYS A 232 -10.63 8.09 25.43
C LYS A 232 -9.78 9.35 25.24
N ARG A 233 -9.02 9.75 26.28
CA ARG A 233 -8.10 10.90 26.18
C ARG A 233 -7.01 10.68 25.15
N GLY A 234 -6.44 9.49 25.06
CA GLY A 234 -5.43 9.16 24.04
C GLY A 234 -5.94 9.33 22.61
N ILE A 235 -7.14 8.83 22.31
CA ILE A 235 -7.79 9.03 21.01
C ILE A 235 -8.02 10.52 20.72
N MET A 236 -8.47 11.28 21.71
CA MET A 236 -8.69 12.72 21.56
C MET A 236 -7.38 13.50 21.33
N GLN A 237 -6.26 13.08 21.93
CA GLN A 237 -4.96 13.71 21.70
C GLN A 237 -4.41 13.40 20.30
N LEU A 238 -4.58 12.16 19.83
CA LEU A 238 -4.26 11.80 18.45
C LEU A 238 -5.10 12.61 17.44
N TYR A 239 -6.36 12.86 17.78
CA TYR A 239 -7.23 13.73 16.98
C TYR A 239 -6.75 15.20 17.00
N GLY A 240 -6.22 15.66 18.14
CA GLY A 240 -5.56 16.96 18.28
C GLY A 240 -4.37 17.12 17.32
N PHE A 241 -3.54 16.08 17.17
CA PHE A 241 -2.43 16.09 16.22
C PHE A 241 -2.85 16.46 14.78
N GLY A 242 -3.96 15.89 14.29
CA GLY A 242 -4.49 16.26 12.96
C GLY A 242 -5.27 17.59 12.91
N SER A 243 -5.57 18.20 14.06
CA SER A 243 -6.32 19.46 14.17
C SER A 243 -5.43 20.67 14.44
N ASP A 244 -4.34 20.48 15.17
CA ASP A 244 -3.51 21.54 15.75
C ASP A 244 -2.22 21.78 14.94
N GLU A 245 -1.78 20.81 14.13
CA GLU A 245 -0.60 20.97 13.29
C GLU A 245 -0.91 21.85 12.06
N PRO A 246 -0.21 22.98 11.87
CA PRO A 246 -0.39 23.84 10.70
C PRO A 246 -0.21 23.04 9.39
N GLY A 247 -1.13 23.20 8.43
CA GLY A 247 -1.08 22.50 7.14
C GLY A 247 -1.88 21.20 7.05
N ILE A 248 -2.34 20.60 8.17
CA ILE A 248 -3.19 19.38 8.12
C ILE A 248 -4.67 19.73 7.88
N ARG A 249 -5.19 20.84 8.42
CA ARG A 249 -6.59 21.30 8.18
C ARG A 249 -6.73 22.56 7.33
N HIS A 250 -5.69 23.37 7.26
CA HIS A 250 -5.68 24.60 6.49
C HIS A 250 -4.44 24.55 5.59
N PRO A 251 -4.58 24.34 4.27
CA PRO A 251 -3.47 24.43 3.35
C PRO A 251 -2.78 25.78 3.54
N LEU A 252 -1.50 25.78 3.92
CA LEU A 252 -0.70 26.99 4.03
C LEU A 252 -0.58 27.58 2.61
N LEU A 253 -1.20 28.74 2.40
CA LEU A 253 -1.22 29.43 1.11
C LEU A 253 0.17 29.95 0.72
N GLU A 254 1.07 30.13 1.67
CA GLU A 254 2.44 30.58 1.41
C GLU A 254 3.40 29.90 2.40
N SER A 255 4.36 29.15 1.85
CA SER A 255 5.54 28.56 2.50
C SER A 255 5.36 27.44 3.55
N GLY A 256 5.74 26.23 3.15
CA GLY A 256 6.16 25.12 4.02
C GLY A 256 5.12 24.02 4.14
N ASP A 257 5.43 22.84 3.59
CA ASP A 257 4.72 21.59 3.88
C ASP A 257 4.45 21.47 5.39
N ALA A 258 3.30 20.92 5.78
CA ALA A 258 3.08 20.53 7.17
C ALA A 258 4.32 19.76 7.68
N ALA A 259 4.75 19.99 8.93
CA ALA A 259 5.95 19.39 9.52
C ALA A 259 5.80 17.87 9.81
N VAL A 260 5.02 17.17 8.99
CA VAL A 260 4.73 15.75 9.10
C VAL A 260 5.53 14.97 8.07
N THR A 261 6.13 13.89 8.54
CA THR A 261 6.98 12.99 7.74
C THR A 261 6.17 11.85 7.14
N GLU A 262 6.79 11.08 6.23
CA GLU A 262 6.24 9.83 5.72
C GLU A 262 5.99 8.86 6.89
N GLU A 263 6.92 8.80 7.84
CA GLU A 263 6.83 7.96 9.04
C GLU A 263 5.65 8.34 9.95
N ASP A 264 5.38 9.65 10.11
CA ASP A 264 4.22 10.12 10.87
C ASP A 264 2.91 9.68 10.22
N ALA A 265 2.80 9.84 8.90
CA ALA A 265 1.60 9.46 8.16
C ALA A 265 1.39 7.93 8.14
N MET A 266 2.45 7.14 7.99
CA MET A 266 2.41 5.68 8.12
C MET A 266 1.90 5.27 9.50
N LEU A 267 2.51 5.79 10.57
CA LEU A 267 2.11 5.49 11.95
C LEU A 267 0.64 5.82 12.19
N VAL A 268 0.19 7.03 11.79
CA VAL A 268 -1.19 7.46 11.98
C VAL A 268 -2.16 6.58 11.18
N LEU A 269 -1.84 6.24 9.93
CA LEU A 269 -2.67 5.32 9.13
C LEU A 269 -2.83 3.96 9.82
N GLY A 270 -1.74 3.39 10.35
CA GLY A 270 -1.76 2.15 11.12
C GLY A 270 -2.62 2.23 12.39
N ILE A 271 -2.53 3.34 13.13
CA ILE A 271 -3.36 3.58 14.32
C ILE A 271 -4.84 3.71 13.93
N CYS A 272 -5.16 4.51 12.91
CA CYS A 272 -6.52 4.70 12.44
C CYS A 272 -7.14 3.39 11.93
N ALA A 273 -6.40 2.59 11.16
CA ALA A 273 -6.83 1.26 10.73
C ALA A 273 -7.14 0.34 11.93
N SER A 274 -6.30 0.38 12.97
CA SER A 274 -6.53 -0.35 14.23
C SER A 274 -7.80 0.11 14.94
N LEU A 275 -8.02 1.43 15.03
CA LEU A 275 -9.20 2.01 15.68
C LEU A 275 -10.49 1.68 14.92
N VAL A 276 -10.50 1.78 13.59
CA VAL A 276 -11.65 1.39 12.76
C VAL A 276 -12.03 -0.06 13.03
N THR A 277 -11.04 -0.96 13.01
CA THR A 277 -11.26 -2.39 13.29
C THR A 277 -11.77 -2.61 14.72
N PHE A 278 -11.17 -1.95 15.71
CA PHE A 278 -11.56 -2.05 17.11
C PHE A 278 -13.00 -1.61 17.32
N PHE A 279 -13.39 -0.42 16.81
CA PHE A 279 -14.72 0.13 16.99
C PHE A 279 -15.78 -0.71 16.27
N SER A 280 -15.52 -1.11 15.03
CA SER A 280 -16.43 -1.96 14.27
C SER A 280 -16.73 -3.26 15.01
N ARG A 281 -15.70 -3.98 15.47
CA ARG A 281 -15.88 -5.26 16.18
C ARG A 281 -16.48 -5.11 17.57
N SER A 282 -16.11 -4.05 18.28
CA SER A 282 -16.49 -3.88 19.70
C SER A 282 -17.90 -3.33 19.89
N PHE A 283 -18.46 -2.69 18.87
CA PHE A 283 -19.72 -1.95 18.95
C PHE A 283 -20.65 -2.21 17.77
N GLU A 284 -20.39 -3.26 16.99
CA GLU A 284 -21.25 -3.71 15.90
C GLU A 284 -22.71 -3.81 16.40
N LYS A 285 -23.64 -3.28 15.61
CA LYS A 285 -25.06 -3.33 15.97
C LYS A 285 -25.45 -4.80 16.10
N PRO A 286 -26.15 -5.21 17.18
CA PRO A 286 -26.71 -6.56 17.23
C PRO A 286 -27.58 -6.79 16.00
N LYS A 287 -27.38 -7.92 15.34
CA LYS A 287 -28.18 -8.36 14.18
C LYS A 287 -29.65 -8.49 14.55
#